data_AF-A0A967GW75-F1
#
_entry.id   AF-A0A967GW75-F1
#
_cell.length_a   1.000
_cell.length_b   1.000
_cell.length_c   1.000
_cell.angle_alpha   90.00
_cell.angle_beta   90.00
_cell.angle_gamma   90.00
#
_symmetry.space_group_name_H-M   'P 1'
#
loop_
_entity.id
_entity.type
_entity.pdbx_description
1 polymer ?
#
loop_
_entity_poly.entity_id
_entity_poly.type
_entity_poly.pdbx_seq_one_letter_code
_entity_poly.pdbx_strand_id
1 'polypeptide(L)'
;DVTKKDRDDFQEFLEKLEDDERELLQTRRYFYAIDFTNEGGLVMPVVLKVGYEDGEEKVMRLPAELWRKNPREVSKLLVSKKKVVSIELDPNLEIADADRTNNEWPPKPQELTFTLKKDRKKNLMQQLAEAKEEERKKAGEQEKEKARDKVDEEEKTELGGK
;
A
#
# COMPACT_ATOMS: atom_id res chain seq x y z
N ASP A 1 4.87 19.84 34.81
CA ASP A 1 4.89 19.67 36.28
C ASP A 1 3.50 19.57 36.86
N VAL A 2 3.35 18.83 37.96
CA VAL A 2 2.10 18.70 38.72
C VAL A 2 2.09 19.79 39.80
N THR A 3 1.08 20.66 39.79
CA THR A 3 0.96 21.78 40.74
C THR A 3 0.45 21.29 42.10
N LYS A 4 0.59 22.11 43.17
CA LYS A 4 0.05 21.75 44.50
C LYS A 4 -1.48 21.55 44.46
N LYS A 5 -2.17 22.39 43.70
CA LYS A 5 -3.62 22.30 43.52
C LYS A 5 -4.03 20.96 42.90
N ASP A 6 -3.30 20.48 41.89
CA ASP A 6 -3.58 19.18 41.27
C ASP A 6 -3.44 18.01 42.27
N ARG A 7 -2.57 18.14 43.28
CA ARG A 7 -2.41 17.13 44.34
C ARG A 7 -3.57 17.18 45.32
N ASP A 8 -4.00 18.38 45.70
CA ASP A 8 -5.13 18.57 46.61
C ASP A 8 -6.44 18.09 45.96
N ASP A 9 -6.67 18.43 44.69
CA ASP A 9 -7.83 18.00 43.91
C ASP A 9 -7.84 16.46 43.73
N PHE A 10 -6.67 15.83 43.56
CA PHE A 10 -6.56 14.37 43.46
C PHE A 10 -6.85 13.66 44.78
N GLN A 11 -6.45 14.24 45.92
CA GLN A 11 -6.78 13.71 47.25
C GLN A 11 -8.28 13.79 47.50
N GLU A 12 -8.92 14.93 47.20
CA GLU A 12 -10.37 15.10 47.35
C GLU A 12 -11.15 14.12 46.44
N PHE A 13 -10.63 13.85 45.24
CA PHE A 13 -11.18 12.83 44.35
C PHE A 13 -11.09 11.44 44.98
N LEU A 14 -9.92 11.02 45.48
CA LEU A 14 -9.74 9.72 46.13
C LEU A 14 -10.63 9.53 47.38
N GLU A 15 -10.88 10.60 48.13
CA GLU A 15 -11.76 10.58 49.31
C GLU A 15 -13.23 10.37 48.96
N LYS A 16 -13.68 10.83 47.79
CA LYS A 16 -15.07 10.69 47.33
C LYS A 16 -15.42 9.32 46.75
N LEU A 17 -14.41 8.51 46.39
CA LEU A 17 -14.61 7.19 45.80
C LEU A 17 -14.98 6.15 46.84
N GLU A 18 -15.92 5.27 46.49
CA GLU A 18 -16.25 4.08 47.27
C GLU A 18 -15.11 3.03 47.21
N ASP A 19 -15.10 2.08 48.15
CA ASP A 19 -14.01 1.09 48.28
C ASP A 19 -13.81 0.26 47.00
N ASP A 20 -14.89 -0.07 46.30
CA ASP A 20 -14.87 -0.80 45.02
C ASP A 20 -14.24 0.02 43.87
N GLU A 21 -14.49 1.34 43.84
CA GLU A 21 -13.93 2.24 42.82
C GLU A 21 -12.43 2.47 43.03
N ARG A 22 -11.98 2.48 44.30
CA ARG A 22 -10.56 2.56 44.66
C ARG A 22 -9.79 1.33 44.20
N GLU A 23 -10.38 0.14 44.32
CA GLU A 23 -9.74 -1.11 43.86
C GLU A 23 -9.59 -1.16 42.33
N LEU A 24 -10.58 -0.64 41.60
CA LEU A 24 -10.51 -0.49 40.15
C LEU A 24 -9.39 0.45 39.71
N LEU A 25 -9.19 1.57 40.40
CA LEU A 25 -8.09 2.52 40.14
C LEU A 25 -6.71 1.93 40.44
N GLN A 26 -6.60 1.09 41.47
CA GLN A 26 -5.35 0.42 41.82
C GLN A 26 -4.96 -0.64 40.79
N THR A 27 -5.93 -1.19 40.05
CA THR A 27 -5.64 -2.17 39.01
C THR A 27 -4.98 -1.47 37.81
N ARG A 28 -3.67 -1.61 37.69
CA ARG A 28 -2.89 -1.13 36.52
C ARG A 28 -3.34 -1.85 35.25
N ARG A 29 -4.29 -1.26 34.53
CA ARG A 29 -4.77 -1.69 33.22
C ARG A 29 -4.49 -0.60 32.20
N TYR A 30 -4.22 -1.01 30.97
CA TYR A 30 -4.14 -0.15 29.81
C TYR A 30 -5.50 -0.11 29.13
N PHE A 31 -5.92 1.11 28.78
CA PHE A 31 -7.16 1.38 28.09
C PHE A 31 -6.83 1.93 26.71
N TYR A 32 -7.33 1.28 25.67
CA TYR A 32 -7.18 1.70 24.28
C TYR A 32 -8.56 1.88 23.67
N ALA A 33 -8.84 3.08 23.15
CA ALA A 33 -10.01 3.32 22.32
C ALA A 33 -9.60 3.15 20.86
N ILE A 34 -10.25 2.21 20.17
CA ILE A 34 -10.02 1.93 18.75
C ILE A 34 -11.25 2.38 17.99
N ASP A 35 -11.07 3.32 17.08
CA ASP A 35 -12.14 3.84 16.24
C ASP A 35 -12.07 3.20 14.86
N PHE A 36 -13.22 2.71 14.39
CA PHE A 36 -13.37 2.09 13.08
C PHE A 36 -14.33 2.92 12.24
N THR A 37 -13.92 3.18 11.01
CA THR A 37 -14.74 3.88 10.01
C THR A 37 -15.04 2.94 8.86
N ASN A 38 -16.30 2.87 8.45
CA ASN A 38 -16.76 2.13 7.31
C ASN A 38 -16.93 3.06 6.10
N GLU A 39 -15.94 3.06 5.21
CA GLU A 39 -15.98 3.87 3.98
C GLU A 39 -16.75 3.19 2.84
N GLY A 40 -16.82 1.86 2.84
CA GLY A 40 -17.44 1.06 1.77
C GLY A 40 -18.96 0.96 1.84
N GLY A 41 -19.58 1.41 2.94
CA GLY A 41 -21.04 1.42 3.12
C GLY A 41 -21.67 0.04 3.36
N LEU A 42 -20.88 -1.03 3.38
CA LEU A 42 -21.33 -2.39 3.71
C LEU A 42 -20.88 -2.75 5.12
N VAL A 43 -21.82 -3.17 5.97
CA VAL A 43 -21.48 -3.61 7.33
C VAL A 43 -20.78 -4.96 7.28
N MET A 44 -19.63 -5.05 7.94
CA MET A 44 -18.76 -6.23 7.92
C MET A 44 -18.30 -6.61 9.33
N PRO A 45 -18.04 -7.90 9.61
CA PRO A 45 -17.35 -8.29 10.83
C PRO A 45 -15.93 -7.71 10.82
N VAL A 46 -15.41 -7.35 12.00
CA VAL A 46 -14.09 -6.74 12.16
C VAL A 46 -13.19 -7.76 12.87
N VAL A 47 -12.12 -8.21 12.21
CA VAL A 47 -11.13 -9.13 12.79
C VAL A 47 -9.90 -8.34 13.18
N LEU A 48 -9.55 -8.34 14.46
CA LEU A 48 -8.40 -7.59 14.98
C LEU A 48 -7.35 -8.54 15.52
N LYS A 49 -6.10 -8.29 15.18
CA LYS A 49 -4.94 -8.90 15.81
C LYS A 49 -4.21 -7.87 16.65
N VAL A 50 -4.09 -8.15 17.94
CA VAL A 50 -3.42 -7.28 18.91
C VAL A 50 -2.10 -7.93 19.28
N GLY A 51 -0.99 -7.23 19.03
CA GLY A 51 0.35 -7.61 19.49
C GLY A 51 0.70 -6.90 20.79
N TYR A 52 1.15 -7.66 21.78
CA TYR A 52 1.57 -7.15 23.08
C TYR A 52 3.09 -7.01 23.18
N GLU A 53 3.56 -6.22 24.15
CA GLU A 53 4.99 -5.96 24.38
C GLU A 53 5.80 -7.21 24.77
N ASP A 54 5.14 -8.24 25.31
CA ASP A 54 5.76 -9.53 25.64
C ASP A 54 5.85 -10.51 24.45
N GLY A 55 5.36 -10.11 23.28
CA GLY A 55 5.33 -10.93 22.06
C GLY A 55 4.11 -11.85 21.96
N GLU A 56 3.18 -11.82 22.92
CA GLU A 56 1.91 -12.52 22.76
C GLU A 56 1.04 -11.80 21.71
N GLU A 57 0.30 -12.60 20.94
CA GLU A 57 -0.66 -12.11 19.96
C GLU A 57 -2.06 -12.61 20.31
N LYS A 58 -3.05 -11.73 20.23
CA LYS A 58 -4.45 -12.07 20.46
C LYS A 58 -5.31 -11.66 19.28
N VAL A 59 -6.00 -12.64 18.69
CA VAL A 59 -6.99 -12.40 17.64
C VAL A 59 -8.38 -12.25 18.28
N MET A 60 -9.05 -11.15 17.97
CA MET A 60 -10.39 -10.82 18.43
C MET A 60 -11.30 -10.64 17.22
N ARG A 61 -12.40 -11.42 17.17
CA ARG A 61 -13.43 -11.27 16.15
C ARG A 61 -14.60 -10.49 16.71
N LEU A 62 -14.89 -9.35 16.10
CA LEU A 62 -16.01 -8.50 16.44
C LEU A 62 -17.13 -8.73 15.42
N PRO A 63 -18.35 -9.07 15.87
CA PRO A 63 -19.46 -9.31 14.96
C PRO A 63 -19.92 -8.01 14.29
N ALA A 64 -20.61 -8.14 13.15
CA ALA A 64 -21.17 -6.99 12.43
C ALA A 64 -22.24 -6.21 13.23
N GLU A 65 -22.73 -6.75 14.34
CA GLU A 65 -23.65 -6.07 15.26
C GLU A 65 -23.10 -4.76 15.83
N LEU A 66 -21.77 -4.58 15.82
CA LEU A 66 -21.12 -3.32 16.19
C LEU A 66 -21.66 -2.12 15.42
N TRP A 67 -22.05 -2.33 14.16
CA TRP A 67 -22.54 -1.28 13.26
C TRP A 67 -24.02 -0.93 13.46
N ARG A 68 -24.72 -1.60 14.39
CA ARG A 68 -26.18 -1.44 14.56
C ARG A 68 -26.58 -0.03 15.01
N LYS A 69 -25.77 0.60 15.88
CA LYS A 69 -26.07 1.95 16.38
C LYS A 69 -25.63 3.03 15.38
N ASN A 70 -24.48 2.84 14.76
CA ASN A 70 -23.95 3.73 13.74
C ASN A 70 -23.24 2.87 12.68
N PRO A 71 -23.74 2.86 11.42
CA PRO A 71 -23.16 2.05 10.36
C PRO A 71 -21.87 2.64 9.78
N ARG A 72 -21.55 3.91 10.09
CA ARG A 72 -20.36 4.60 9.57
C ARG A 72 -19.17 4.55 10.51
N GLU A 73 -19.40 4.75 11.80
CA GLU A 73 -18.32 4.88 12.79
C GLU A 73 -18.65 4.05 14.02
N VAL A 74 -17.68 3.27 14.51
CA VAL A 74 -17.82 2.53 15.75
C VAL A 74 -16.53 2.57 16.55
N SER A 75 -16.66 2.84 17.85
CA SER A 75 -15.55 2.84 18.80
C SER A 75 -15.58 1.57 19.65
N LYS A 76 -14.45 0.90 19.79
CA LYS A 76 -14.26 -0.24 20.68
C LYS A 76 -13.22 0.08 21.74
N LEU A 77 -13.63 -0.04 23.00
CA LEU A 77 -12.69 -0.01 24.14
C LEU A 77 -12.04 -1.38 24.33
N LEU A 78 -10.71 -1.41 24.27
CA LEU A 78 -9.87 -2.56 24.60
C LEU A 78 -9.21 -2.31 25.96
N VAL A 79 -9.56 -3.16 26.93
CA VAL A 79 -8.95 -3.15 28.27
C VAL A 79 -7.98 -4.32 28.36
N SER A 80 -6.71 -4.01 28.59
CA SER A 80 -5.64 -5.02 28.67
C SER A 80 -4.80 -4.81 29.92
N LYS A 81 -4.31 -5.90 30.51
CA LYS A 81 -3.28 -5.83 31.57
C LYS A 81 -1.89 -5.56 30.99
N LYS A 82 -1.71 -5.86 29.71
CA LYS A 82 -0.45 -5.75 28.96
C LYS A 82 -0.51 -4.58 27.99
N LYS A 83 0.63 -3.93 27.77
CA LYS A 83 0.76 -2.84 26.82
C LYS A 83 0.66 -3.38 25.39
N VAL A 84 -0.18 -2.76 24.57
CA VAL A 84 -0.33 -3.06 23.14
C VAL A 84 0.74 -2.31 22.35
N VAL A 85 1.41 -3.02 21.44
CA VAL A 85 2.46 -2.49 20.56
C VAL A 85 1.97 -2.38 19.12
N SER A 86 1.18 -3.34 18.65
CA SER A 86 0.64 -3.34 17.30
C SER A 86 -0.83 -3.76 17.29
N ILE A 87 -1.59 -3.18 16.37
CA ILE A 87 -2.95 -3.59 16.04
C ILE A 87 -3.02 -3.73 14.53
N GLU A 88 -3.49 -4.87 14.07
CA GLU A 88 -3.66 -5.17 12.66
C GLU A 88 -5.11 -5.57 12.41
N LEU A 89 -5.73 -4.90 11.44
CA LEU A 89 -7.07 -5.17 10.96
C LEU A 89 -7.02 -6.20 9.83
N ASP A 90 -7.80 -7.26 9.98
CA ASP A 90 -7.92 -8.37 9.04
C ASP A 90 -6.58 -9.05 8.63
N PRO A 91 -5.83 -9.64 9.59
CA PRO A 91 -4.56 -10.32 9.30
C PRO A 91 -4.70 -11.51 8.35
N ASN A 92 -5.90 -12.10 8.27
CA ASN A 92 -6.18 -13.31 7.51
C ASN A 92 -6.78 -13.01 6.13
N LEU A 93 -7.01 -11.74 5.80
CA LEU A 93 -7.64 -11.31 4.55
C LEU A 93 -9.03 -11.97 4.34
N GLU A 94 -9.81 -12.07 5.42
CA GLU A 94 -11.17 -12.60 5.40
C GLU A 94 -12.16 -11.60 4.77
N ILE A 95 -11.78 -10.33 4.67
CA ILE A 95 -12.62 -9.22 4.22
C ILE A 95 -12.14 -8.71 2.87
N ALA A 96 -13.10 -8.38 2.00
CA ALA A 96 -12.86 -7.68 0.73
C ALA A 96 -12.70 -6.16 0.96
N ASP A 97 -11.62 -5.76 1.60
CA ASP A 97 -11.28 -4.35 1.82
C ASP A 97 -10.61 -3.73 0.58
N ALA A 98 -10.90 -2.44 0.34
CA ALA A 98 -10.42 -1.72 -0.85
C ALA A 98 -9.00 -1.17 -0.67
N ASP A 99 -8.65 -0.77 0.56
CA ASP A 99 -7.34 -0.23 0.90
C ASP A 99 -6.79 -0.99 2.11
N ARG A 100 -5.60 -1.59 1.97
CA ARG A 100 -4.93 -2.30 3.07
C ARG A 100 -3.85 -1.46 3.75
N THR A 101 -3.55 -0.30 3.19
CA THR A 101 -2.47 0.56 3.65
C THR A 101 -2.75 1.16 5.04
N ASN A 102 -4.03 1.23 5.42
CA ASN A 102 -4.56 1.79 6.65
C ASN A 102 -4.93 0.73 7.72
N ASN A 103 -4.65 -0.56 7.47
CA ASN A 103 -5.05 -1.64 8.37
C ASN A 103 -4.09 -1.88 9.52
N GLU A 104 -3.00 -1.13 9.62
CA GLU A 104 -1.96 -1.33 10.62
C GLU A 104 -1.76 -0.10 11.50
N TRP A 105 -1.71 -0.35 12.81
CA TRP A 105 -1.28 0.62 13.81
C TRP A 105 -0.08 0.07 14.58
N PRO A 106 1.02 0.84 14.71
CA PRO A 106 1.29 2.08 14.00
C PRO A 106 1.42 1.86 12.47
N PRO A 107 1.13 2.88 11.63
CA PRO A 107 1.23 2.74 10.18
C PRO A 107 2.64 2.36 9.73
N LYS A 108 2.77 1.31 8.92
CA LYS A 108 4.06 0.92 8.34
C LYS A 108 4.30 1.68 7.02
N PRO A 109 5.53 2.17 6.77
CA PRO A 109 5.87 2.80 5.51
C PRO A 109 5.83 1.77 4.39
N GLN A 110 5.14 2.10 3.30
CA GLN A 110 5.11 1.24 2.12
C GLN A 110 6.39 1.41 1.29
N GLU A 111 6.97 0.29 0.89
CA GLU A 111 8.09 0.28 -0.05
C GLU A 111 7.55 0.58 -1.47
N LEU A 112 7.60 1.86 -1.86
CA LEU A 112 7.28 2.26 -3.23
C LEU A 112 8.43 1.87 -4.16
N THR A 113 8.30 0.74 -4.84
CA THR A 113 9.24 0.36 -5.90
C THR A 113 8.95 1.15 -7.17
N PHE A 114 9.49 2.37 -7.29
CA PHE A 114 9.50 3.06 -8.59
C PHE A 114 10.70 2.58 -9.41
N THR A 115 10.42 1.99 -10.58
CA THR A 115 11.48 1.70 -11.55
C THR A 115 11.72 2.97 -12.36
N LEU A 116 12.86 3.62 -12.15
CA LEU A 116 13.25 4.76 -12.96
C LEU A 116 13.62 4.28 -14.37
N LYS A 117 12.64 4.26 -15.29
CA LYS A 117 12.92 3.98 -16.70
C LYS A 117 13.72 5.15 -17.27
N LYS A 118 15.03 4.96 -17.39
CA LYS A 118 15.91 5.93 -18.06
C LYS A 118 15.58 5.92 -19.54
N ASP A 119 14.84 6.92 -20.01
CA ASP A 119 14.68 7.20 -21.43
C ASP A 119 16.07 7.47 -22.02
N ARG A 120 16.64 6.47 -22.71
CA ARG A 120 17.81 6.68 -23.55
C ARG A 120 17.36 7.39 -24.82
N LYS A 121 17.19 8.70 -24.77
CA LYS A 121 17.16 9.50 -26.01
C LYS A 121 18.50 9.26 -26.73
N LYS A 122 18.44 8.71 -27.94
CA LYS A 122 19.62 8.48 -28.77
C LYS A 122 20.35 9.81 -28.98
N ASN A 123 21.67 9.82 -28.77
CA ASN A 123 22.46 11.03 -28.99
C ASN A 123 22.55 11.34 -30.49
N LEU A 124 22.80 12.61 -30.85
CA LEU A 124 22.84 13.07 -32.24
C LEU A 124 23.79 12.24 -33.12
N MET A 125 24.93 11.81 -32.57
CA MET A 125 25.89 10.96 -33.29
C MET A 125 25.32 9.57 -33.63
N GLN A 126 24.50 8.97 -32.75
CA GLN A 126 23.85 7.68 -32.99
C GLN A 126 22.72 7.81 -34.02
N GLN A 127 21.95 8.90 -33.98
CA GLN A 127 20.93 9.19 -34.97
C GLN A 127 21.53 9.40 -36.37
N LEU A 128 22.65 10.12 -36.45
CA LEU A 128 23.37 10.33 -37.71
C LEU A 128 24.03 9.04 -38.22
N ALA A 129 24.51 8.17 -37.33
CA ALA A 129 25.06 6.88 -37.71
C ALA A 129 23.98 5.95 -38.29
N GLU A 130 22.81 5.86 -37.66
CA GLU A 130 21.67 5.10 -38.17
C GLU A 130 21.15 5.66 -39.50
N ALA A 131 21.02 6.99 -39.62
CA ALA A 131 20.60 7.62 -40.88
C ALA A 131 21.57 7.30 -42.03
N LYS A 132 22.89 7.38 -41.78
CA LYS A 132 23.91 6.99 -42.77
C LYS A 132 23.86 5.50 -43.11
N GLU A 133 23.55 4.65 -42.15
CA GLU A 133 23.43 3.20 -42.39
C GLU A 133 22.18 2.87 -43.22
N GLU A 134 21.06 3.54 -42.98
CA GLU A 134 19.85 3.44 -43.79
C GLU A 134 20.05 3.96 -45.22
N GLU A 135 20.75 5.09 -45.38
CA GLU A 135 21.12 5.61 -46.71
C GLU A 135 22.00 4.64 -47.49
N ARG A 136 22.99 4.03 -46.82
CA ARG A 136 23.84 3.00 -47.44
C ARG A 136 23.06 1.75 -47.83
N LYS A 137 22.11 1.31 -47.00
CA LYS A 137 21.23 0.16 -47.31
C LYS A 137 20.34 0.47 -48.52
N LYS A 138 19.70 1.64 -48.55
CA LYS A 138 18.87 2.08 -49.70
C LYS A 138 19.68 2.23 -50.98
N ALA A 139 20.90 2.76 -50.91
CA ALA A 139 21.78 2.86 -52.07
C ALA A 139 22.19 1.47 -52.61
N GLY A 140 22.51 0.52 -51.72
CA GLY A 140 22.81 -0.85 -52.12
C GLY A 140 21.60 -1.62 -52.66
N GLU A 141 20.39 -1.30 -52.19
CA GLU A 141 19.14 -1.87 -52.71
C GLU A 141 18.81 -1.31 -54.10
N GLN A 142 19.01 -0.01 -54.32
CA GLN A 142 18.88 0.63 -55.63
C GLN A 142 19.93 0.15 -56.64
N GLU A 143 21.17 -0.12 -56.22
CA GLU A 143 22.18 -0.73 -57.10
C GLU A 143 21.83 -2.17 -57.48
N LYS A 144 21.28 -2.95 -56.54
CA LYS A 144 20.79 -4.31 -56.83
C LYS A 144 19.56 -4.33 -57.73
N GLU A 145 18.66 -3.37 -57.56
CA GLU A 145 17.49 -3.20 -58.42
C GLU A 145 17.90 -2.80 -59.85
N LYS A 146 18.82 -1.83 -59.99
CA LYS A 146 19.42 -1.47 -61.29
C LYS A 146 20.20 -2.60 -61.95
N ALA A 147 20.87 -3.45 -61.15
CA ALA A 147 21.58 -4.62 -61.67
C ALA A 147 20.60 -5.72 -62.13
N ARG A 148 19.45 -5.89 -61.46
CA ARG A 148 18.38 -6.79 -61.88
C ARG A 148 17.71 -6.31 -63.17
N ASP A 149 17.33 -5.02 -63.24
CA ASP A 149 16.74 -4.43 -64.44
C ASP A 149 17.66 -4.55 -65.67
N LYS A 150 18.99 -4.44 -65.50
CA LYS A 150 19.97 -4.64 -66.57
C LYS A 150 20.05 -6.09 -67.06
N VAL A 151 19.95 -7.05 -66.15
CA VAL A 151 19.96 -8.48 -66.50
C VAL A 151 18.66 -8.85 -67.22
N ASP A 152 17.52 -8.31 -66.78
CA ASP A 152 16.22 -8.50 -67.44
C ASP A 152 16.15 -7.81 -68.83
N GLU A 153 16.91 -6.73 -69.04
CA GLU A 153 17.04 -6.04 -70.34
C GLU A 153 17.96 -6.81 -71.30
N GLU A 154 19.07 -7.39 -70.81
CA GLU A 154 19.96 -8.26 -71.59
C GLU A 154 19.27 -9.59 -71.98
N GLU A 155 18.50 -10.22 -71.08
CA GLU A 155 17.78 -11.47 -71.37
C GLU A 155 16.64 -11.27 -72.40
N LYS A 156 16.02 -10.09 -72.45
CA LYS A 156 15.06 -9.71 -73.51
C LYS A 156 15.71 -9.45 -74.86
N THR A 157 16.97 -9.01 -74.89
CA THR A 157 17.71 -8.84 -76.15
C THR A 157 18.15 -10.19 -76.77
N GLU A 158 18.32 -11.23 -75.97
CA GLU A 158 18.70 -12.58 -76.45
C GLU A 158 17.50 -13.42 -76.92
N LEU A 159 16.30 -13.24 -76.34
CA LEU A 159 15.07 -13.95 -76.77
C LEU A 159 14.33 -13.31 -77.97
N GLY A 160 14.78 -12.13 -78.44
CA GLY A 160 14.21 -11.43 -79.60
C GLY A 160 14.93 -11.67 -80.93
N GLY A 161 16.01 -12.46 -80.94
CA GLY A 161 16.88 -12.65 -82.10
C GLY A 161 16.95 -14.08 -82.61
N LYS A 162 15.95 -14.49 -83.39
CA LYS A 162 15.90 -15.67 -84.30
C LYS A 162 16.05 -17.09 -83.71
#